data_AF-A0A0Q7U0K0-F1
#
_entry.id   AF-A0A0Q7U0K0-F1
#
_cell.length_a   1.000
_cell.length_b   1.000
_cell.length_c   1.000
_cell.angle_alpha   90.00
_cell.angle_beta   90.00
_cell.angle_gamma   90.00
#
_symmetry.space_group_name_H-M   'P 1'
#
loop_
_entity.id
_entity.type
_entity.pdbx_description
1 polymer ?
#
loop_
_entity_poly.entity_id
_entity_poly.type
_entity_poly.pdbx_seq_one_letter_code
_entity_poly.pdbx_strand_id
1 'polypeptide(L)' 'MVDLVTEDDIERARNDPGFRQELLAKNLEQLLAALNTMRRNNGDRDPLGAKQIREGVDLAVQLAGRLQKAP' A
#
# COMPACT_ATOMS: atom_id res chain seq x y z
N MET A 1 1.50 10.45 -10.89
CA MET A 1 2.35 11.10 -9.88
C MET A 1 2.06 10.40 -8.58
N VAL A 2 3.04 9.76 -7.94
CA VAL A 2 2.83 9.13 -6.63
C VAL A 2 2.65 10.30 -5.65
N ASP A 3 1.44 10.42 -5.12
CA ASP A 3 1.11 11.42 -4.10
C ASP A 3 1.83 10.97 -2.83
N LEU A 4 3.04 11.48 -2.61
CA LEU A 4 3.85 11.13 -1.45
C LEU A 4 3.11 11.57 -0.19
N VAL A 5 2.88 10.64 0.73
CA VAL A 5 2.36 10.94 2.06
C VAL A 5 3.28 11.97 2.73
N THR A 6 2.73 13.11 3.11
CA THR A 6 3.48 14.20 3.74
C THR A 6 3.58 14.01 5.25
N GLU A 7 4.49 14.72 5.92
CA GLU A 7 4.54 14.69 7.39
C GLU A 7 3.23 15.22 8.00
N ASP A 8 2.62 16.24 7.39
CA ASP A 8 1.32 16.78 7.81
C ASP A 8 0.21 15.72 7.74
N ASP A 9 0.22 14.87 6.71
CA ASP A 9 -0.72 13.74 6.61
C ASP A 9 -0.49 12.73 7.74
N ILE A 10 0.76 12.48 8.11
CA ILE A 10 1.11 11.57 9.22
C ILE A 10 0.65 12.15 10.55
N GLU A 11 0.90 13.44 10.80
CA GLU A 11 0.46 14.14 12.01
C GLU A 11 -1.06 14.16 12.11
N ARG A 12 -1.76 14.41 11.00
CA ARG A 12 -3.22 14.37 10.96
C ARG A 12 -3.75 12.97 11.21
N ALA A 13 -3.18 11.95 10.59
CA ALA A 13 -3.59 10.55 10.80
C ALA A 13 -3.37 10.07 12.23
N ARG A 14 -2.43 10.64 12.99
CA ARG A 14 -2.29 10.33 14.43
C ARG A 14 -3.48 10.80 15.24
N ASN A 15 -4.07 11.93 14.89
CA ASN A 15 -5.13 12.58 15.66
C ASN A 15 -6.55 12.33 15.12
N ASP A 16 -6.68 11.95 13.85
CA ASP A 16 -7.96 11.72 13.17
C ASP A 16 -8.06 10.26 12.68
N PRO A 17 -8.84 9.40 13.38
CA PRO A 17 -9.03 8.01 13.00
C PRO A 17 -9.69 7.81 11.62
N GLY A 18 -10.60 8.70 11.23
CA GLY A 18 -11.29 8.63 9.94
C GLY A 18 -10.31 8.95 8.80
N PHE A 19 -9.55 10.04 8.95
CA PHE A 19 -8.50 10.39 8.01
C PHE A 19 -7.41 9.30 7.92
N ARG A 20 -7.05 8.67 9.04
CA ARG A 20 -6.11 7.54 9.05
C ARG A 20 -6.63 6.37 8.21
N GLN A 21 -7.91 6.02 8.33
CA GLN A 21 -8.50 4.94 7.54
C GLN A 21 -8.51 5.28 6.05
N GLU A 22 -8.92 6.50 5.69
CA GLU A 22 -8.90 6.97 4.29
C GLU A 22 -7.48 6.96 3.70
N LEU A 23 -6.51 7.48 4.46
CA LEU A 23 -5.11 7.52 4.04
C LEU A 23 -4.55 6.11 3.83
N LEU A 24 -4.83 5.17 4.74
CA LEU A 24 -4.42 3.78 4.61
C LEU A 24 -5.09 3.09 3.41
N ALA A 25 -6.39 3.35 3.18
CA ALA A 25 -7.12 2.78 2.05
C ALA A 25 -6.58 3.28 0.70
N LYS A 26 -6.35 4.60 0.57
CA LYS A 26 -5.75 5.22 -0.64
C LYS A 26 -4.37 4.62 -0.94
N ASN A 27 -3.54 4.45 0.08
CA ASN A 27 -2.21 3.85 -0.09
C ASN A 27 -2.29 2.35 -0.46
N LEU A 28 -3.25 1.61 0.09
CA LEU A 28 -3.48 0.21 -0.27
C LEU A 28 -3.86 0.07 -1.75
N GLU A 29 -4.77 0.91 -2.24
CA GLU A 29 -5.18 0.91 -3.65
C GLU A 29 -4.01 1.22 -4.58
N GLN A 30 -3.19 2.22 -4.25
CA GLN A 30 -2.00 2.57 -5.03
C GLN A 30 -0.98 1.42 -5.06
N LEU A 31 -0.74 0.77 -3.92
CA LEU A 31 0.15 -0.39 -3.84
C LEU A 31 -0.36 -1.54 -4.71
N LEU A 32 -1.65 -1.88 -4.62
CA LEU A 32 -2.25 -2.95 -5.44
C LEU A 32 -2.19 -2.63 -6.94
N ALA A 33 -2.38 -1.37 -7.33
CA ALA A 33 -2.26 -0.95 -8.73
C ALA A 33 -0.82 -1.08 -9.25
N ALA A 34 0.18 -0.69 -8.43
CA ALA A 34 1.59 -0.85 -8.77
C ALA A 34 1.98 -2.32 -8.91
N LEU A 35 1.57 -3.17 -7.95
CA LEU A 35 1.86 -4.61 -7.98
C LEU A 35 1.21 -5.31 -9.18
N ASN A 36 -0.03 -4.95 -9.52
CA ASN A 36 -0.69 -5.46 -10.73
C ASN A 36 0.06 -5.06 -12.00
N THR A 37 0.58 -3.82 -12.05
CA THR A 37 1.37 -3.34 -13.18
C THR A 37 2.70 -4.10 -13.29
N MET A 38 3.42 -4.28 -12.18
CA MET A 38 4.66 -5.07 -12.15
C MET A 38 4.41 -6.52 -12.56
N ARG A 39 3.34 -7.15 -12.07
CA ARG A 39 2.96 -8.51 -12.44
C ARG A 39 2.69 -8.65 -13.94
N ARG A 40 2.03 -7.66 -14.56
CA ARG A 40 1.72 -7.65 -16.00
C ARG A 40 2.98 -7.42 -16.86
N ASN A 41 3.88 -6.55 -16.42
CA ASN A 41 5.02 -6.13 -17.23
C ASN A 41 6.23 -7.07 -17.12
N ASN A 42 6.52 -7.58 -15.91
CA ASN A 42 7.72 -8.38 -15.65
C ASN A 42 7.42 -9.88 -15.49
N GLY A 43 6.22 -10.25 -15.02
CA GLY A 43 5.85 -11.65 -14.77
C GLY A 43 6.87 -12.44 -13.94
N ASP A 44 6.80 -13.77 -13.97
CA ASP A 44 7.77 -14.68 -13.34
C ASP A 44 9.14 -14.73 -14.06
N ARG A 45 9.35 -13.89 -15.08
CA ARG A 45 10.55 -13.94 -15.93
C ARG A 45 11.76 -13.28 -15.27
N ASP A 46 11.54 -12.40 -14.30
CA ASP A 46 12.58 -11.79 -13.48
C ASP A 46 12.44 -12.28 -12.02
N PRO A 47 13.41 -13.07 -11.50
CA PRO A 47 13.41 -13.51 -10.12
C PRO A 47 13.38 -12.37 -9.09
N LEU A 48 13.97 -11.21 -9.43
CA LEU A 48 13.96 -10.05 -8.54
C LEU A 48 12.57 -9.39 -8.53
N GLY A 49 11.97 -9.19 -9.70
CA GLY A 49 10.59 -8.71 -9.83
C GLY A 49 9.57 -9.63 -9.14
N ALA A 50 9.73 -10.95 -9.25
CA ALA A 50 8.88 -11.92 -8.56
C ALA A 50 9.01 -11.81 -7.03
N LYS A 51 10.22 -11.59 -6.51
CA LYS A 51 10.46 -11.34 -5.08
C LYS A 51 9.80 -10.04 -4.62
N GLN A 52 9.98 -8.95 -5.36
CA GLN A 52 9.39 -7.65 -5.05
C GLN A 52 7.85 -7.69 -5.06
N ILE A 53 7.25 -8.44 -5.98
CA ILE A 53 5.80 -8.65 -6.02
C ILE A 53 5.32 -9.38 -4.75
N ARG A 54 6.02 -10.45 -4.33
CA ARG A 54 5.66 -11.19 -3.11
C ARG A 54 5.75 -10.31 -1.87
N GLU A 55 6.85 -9.59 -1.70
CA GLU A 55 7.05 -8.66 -0.57
C GLU A 55 5.98 -7.56 -0.56
N GLY A 56 5.64 -7.01 -1.74
CA GLY A 56 4.57 -6.03 -1.87
C GLY A 56 3.18 -6.59 -1.54
N VAL A 57 2.89 -7.83 -1.91
CA VAL A 57 1.64 -8.52 -1.53
C VAL A 57 1.57 -8.72 -0.01
N ASP A 58 2.66 -9.15 0.63
CA ASP A 58 2.70 -9.30 2.10
C ASP A 58 2.45 -7.97 2.81
N LEU A 59 3.02 -6.87 2.29
CA LEU A 59 2.76 -5.51 2.79
C LEU A 59 1.30 -5.10 2.62
N ALA A 60 0.69 -5.39 1.48
CA ALA A 60 -0.73 -5.11 1.22
C ALA A 60 -1.64 -5.87 2.20
N VAL A 61 -1.34 -7.14 2.50
CA VAL A 61 -2.09 -7.93 3.49
C VAL A 61 -1.96 -7.34 4.89
N GLN A 62 -0.76 -6.93 5.30
CA GLN A 62 -0.57 -6.28 6.59
C GLN A 62 -1.34 -4.96 6.69
N LEU A 63 -1.37 -4.17 5.61
CA LEU A 63 -2.10 -2.90 5.57
C LEU A 63 -3.61 -3.12 5.65
N ALA A 64 -4.15 -4.09 4.91
CA ALA A 64 -5.55 -4.50 4.99
C ALA A 64 -5.93 -5.00 6.40
N GLY A 65 -5.04 -5.75 7.06
CA GLY A 65 -5.24 -6.17 8.45
C GLY A 65 -5.28 -5.01 9.44
N ARG A 66 -4.56 -3.92 9.20
CA ARG A 66 -4.63 -2.70 10.02
C ARG A 66 -5.94 -1.94 9.80
N LEU A 67 -6.43 -1.90 8.56
CA LEU A 67 -7.74 -1.30 8.23
C LEU A 67 -8.89 -2.06 8.91
N GLN A 68 -8.86 -3.40 8.90
CA GLN A 68 -9.92 -4.22 9.52
C GLN A 68 -9.91 -4.21 11.05
N LYS A 69 -8.77 -3.89 11.67
CA LYS A 69 -8.61 -3.80 13.14
C LYS A 69 -8.78 -2.38 13.69
N ALA A 70 -8.97 -1.39 12.82
CA ALA A 70 -9.24 -0.04 13.27
C ALA A 70 -10.63 -0.02 13.96
N PRO A 71 -10.75 0.56 15.16
CA PRO A 71 -12.00 0.63 15.91
C PRO A 71 -13.04 1.54 15.23
#